data_AF-A0A1C2JKN6-F1
#
_entry.id   AF-A0A1C2JKN6-F1
#
_cell.length_a   1.000
_cell.length_b   1.000
_cell.length_c   1.000
_cell.angle_alpha   90.00
_cell.angle_beta   90.00
_cell.angle_gamma   90.00
#
_symmetry.space_group_name_H-M   'P 1'
#
loop_
_entity.id
_entity.type
_entity.pdbx_description
1 polymer ?
#
loop_
_entity_poly.entity_id
_entity_poly.type
_entity_poly.pdbx_seq_one_letter_code
_entity_poly.pdbx_strand_id
1 'polypeptide(L)'
;MSIRPYPIPMDNFRNVLTLSPLSLVEIARRFGISRSNLMGLLGGNRTLSDDRLLQLVKWVGLVGADTLHLDSGIHFWKIASETQMEAFLHLPTGILPESLRWSLVLEFPPLDRDWIHLKTDISEQCWVLLSVRPVFFALLRDRLPGIGRPVTLMYLQKPLKQILADTRNHGLAVAWAKQPQTLTLVDAPMRDTHAADLSVWMAWARQKLALDTSDISDQIYPPMTESSEDGLDPAIPCDQAWNLLAHRLDVAGAAHPDIVDIPIFPMEQFGQYPSGMVRMDRNWLGDTLLELGKKGRLRCYVRENSTESVIVALSTVTRCGLPPPWVLSTASERYLIWRDPNLEIAAHIESNDYCIGPVVAAWHRATTYMVQ
;
A
#
# COMPACT_ATOMS: atom_id res chain seq x y z
N MET A 1 -23.83 27.55 37.03
CA MET A 1 -22.72 26.89 37.74
C MET A 1 -21.73 26.43 36.70
N SER A 2 -20.49 26.94 36.70
CA SER A 2 -19.45 26.48 35.78
C SER A 2 -19.07 25.05 36.17
N ILE A 3 -19.41 24.09 35.32
CA ILE A 3 -19.02 22.69 35.52
C ILE A 3 -17.52 22.65 35.30
N ARG A 4 -16.75 22.43 36.37
CA ARG A 4 -15.30 22.27 36.28
C ARG A 4 -15.00 21.15 35.27
N PRO A 5 -14.14 21.38 34.26
CA PRO A 5 -13.77 20.35 33.31
C PRO A 5 -13.03 19.19 34.01
N TYR A 6 -12.98 18.04 33.34
CA TYR A 6 -12.14 16.93 33.78
C TYR A 6 -10.65 17.29 33.64
N PRO A 7 -9.77 16.69 34.46
CA PRO A 7 -8.35 17.01 34.50
C PRO A 7 -7.55 16.38 33.33
N ILE A 8 -8.23 15.92 32.28
CA ILE A 8 -7.63 15.27 31.11
C ILE A 8 -8.27 15.78 29.82
N PRO A 9 -7.56 15.72 28.68
CA PRO A 9 -8.15 16.01 27.37
C PRO A 9 -9.16 14.92 26.97
N MET A 10 -10.44 15.17 27.23
CA MET A 10 -11.53 14.19 27.04
C MET A 10 -11.70 13.74 25.58
N ASP A 11 -11.42 14.60 24.60
CA ASP A 11 -11.52 14.25 23.18
C ASP A 11 -10.48 13.19 22.78
N ASN A 12 -9.24 13.34 23.27
CA ASN A 12 -8.18 12.35 23.05
C ASN A 12 -8.54 10.99 23.66
N PHE A 13 -9.07 11.02 24.90
CA PHE A 13 -9.55 9.83 25.58
C PHE A 13 -10.70 9.14 24.81
N ARG A 14 -11.65 9.93 24.30
CA ARG A 14 -12.77 9.45 23.48
C ARG A 14 -12.28 8.82 22.18
N ASN A 15 -11.29 9.42 21.51
CA ASN A 15 -10.72 8.90 20.28
C ASN A 15 -10.08 7.52 20.51
N VAL A 16 -9.25 7.38 21.56
CA VAL A 16 -8.64 6.08 21.91
C VAL A 16 -9.70 5.02 22.25
N LEU A 17 -10.75 5.37 23.00
CA LEU A 17 -11.84 4.44 23.28
C LEU A 17 -12.61 4.02 22.02
N THR A 18 -12.77 4.92 21.06
CA THR A 18 -13.45 4.65 19.79
C THR A 18 -12.66 3.63 18.93
N LEU A 19 -11.34 3.66 19.03
CA LEU A 19 -10.44 2.73 18.35
C LEU A 19 -10.40 1.34 19.01
N SER A 20 -10.96 1.19 20.22
CA SER A 20 -10.94 -0.09 20.92
C SER A 20 -11.61 -1.21 20.11
N PRO A 21 -11.07 -2.44 20.13
CA PRO A 21 -11.75 -3.60 19.58
C PRO A 21 -13.02 -3.95 20.35
N LEU A 22 -13.14 -3.53 21.62
CA LEU A 22 -14.30 -3.78 22.45
C LEU A 22 -15.39 -2.73 22.24
N SER A 23 -16.65 -3.13 22.44
CA SER A 23 -17.75 -2.16 22.48
C SER A 23 -17.70 -1.35 23.78
N LEU A 24 -18.28 -0.14 23.78
CA LEU A 24 -18.40 0.68 25.00
C LEU A 24 -19.14 -0.05 26.13
N VAL A 25 -20.10 -0.91 25.78
CA VAL A 25 -20.81 -1.74 26.76
C VAL A 25 -19.87 -2.73 27.43
N GLU A 26 -19.02 -3.38 26.64
CA GLU A 26 -18.04 -4.33 27.15
C GLU A 26 -16.95 -3.63 27.98
N ILE A 27 -16.52 -2.45 27.57
CA ILE A 27 -15.58 -1.60 28.32
C ILE A 27 -16.17 -1.23 29.68
N ALA A 28 -17.41 -0.72 29.70
CA ALA A 28 -18.11 -0.37 30.94
C ALA A 28 -18.24 -1.58 31.87
N ARG A 29 -18.63 -2.74 31.32
CA ARG A 29 -18.75 -4.00 32.07
C ARG A 29 -17.43 -4.46 32.67
N ARG A 30 -16.34 -4.47 31.88
CA ARG A 30 -15.02 -4.95 32.35
C ARG A 30 -14.38 -4.03 33.37
N PHE A 31 -14.54 -2.71 33.22
CA PHE A 31 -14.03 -1.75 34.20
C PHE A 31 -14.89 -1.68 35.48
N GLY A 32 -16.17 -2.05 35.37
CA GLY A 32 -17.11 -2.02 36.50
C GLY A 32 -17.77 -0.65 36.67
N ILE A 33 -18.30 -0.07 35.59
CA ILE A 33 -19.14 1.13 35.58
C ILE A 33 -20.40 0.89 34.73
N SER A 34 -21.46 1.66 34.96
CA SER A 34 -22.66 1.57 34.13
C SER A 34 -22.42 2.16 32.74
N ARG A 35 -23.11 1.61 31.73
CA ARG A 35 -23.09 2.15 30.36
C ARG A 35 -23.50 3.62 30.33
N SER A 36 -24.53 4.00 31.10
CA SER A 36 -24.99 5.39 31.17
C SER A 36 -23.92 6.33 31.71
N ASN A 37 -23.15 5.91 32.73
CA ASN A 37 -22.07 6.73 33.27
C ASN A 37 -20.96 6.88 32.24
N LEU A 38 -20.58 5.82 31.53
CA LEU A 38 -19.56 5.92 30.48
C LEU A 38 -20.02 6.81 29.31
N MET A 39 -21.26 6.65 28.84
CA MET A 39 -21.79 7.50 27.77
C MET A 39 -21.91 8.96 28.20
N GLY A 40 -22.35 9.22 29.43
CA GLY A 40 -22.40 10.57 29.99
C GLY A 40 -21.01 11.20 30.07
N LEU A 41 -20.00 10.45 30.52
CA LEU A 41 -18.59 10.87 30.53
C LEU A 41 -18.12 11.27 29.12
N LEU A 42 -18.38 10.44 28.11
CA LEU A 42 -17.99 10.72 26.72
C LEU A 42 -18.79 11.86 26.07
N GLY A 43 -19.97 12.17 26.61
CA GLY A 43 -20.78 13.34 26.24
C GLY A 43 -20.37 14.62 26.98
N GLY A 44 -19.29 14.60 27.77
CA GLY A 44 -18.80 15.75 28.53
C GLY A 44 -19.49 15.97 29.88
N ASN A 45 -20.39 15.07 30.29
CA ASN A 45 -21.03 15.15 31.60
C ASN A 45 -20.13 14.54 32.68
N ARG A 46 -20.12 15.16 33.86
CA ARG A 46 -19.32 14.71 35.00
C ARG A 46 -20.00 13.55 35.75
N THR A 47 -19.89 12.34 35.22
CA THR A 47 -20.53 11.12 35.78
C THR A 47 -19.63 10.28 36.68
N LEU A 48 -18.31 10.49 36.60
CA LEU A 48 -17.29 9.82 37.43
C LEU A 48 -16.52 10.85 38.26
N SER A 49 -16.02 10.42 39.42
CA SER A 49 -15.02 11.18 40.18
C SER A 49 -13.66 11.20 39.47
N ASP A 50 -12.80 12.16 39.81
CA ASP A 50 -11.49 12.32 39.17
C ASP A 50 -10.61 11.09 39.37
N ASP A 51 -10.58 10.52 40.58
CA ASP A 51 -9.84 9.29 40.87
C ASP A 51 -10.33 8.11 40.03
N ARG A 52 -11.66 7.97 39.87
CA ARG A 52 -12.25 6.87 39.10
C ARG A 52 -12.02 7.05 37.61
N LEU A 53 -12.00 8.30 37.12
CA LEU A 53 -11.61 8.63 35.75
C LEU A 53 -10.15 8.28 35.50
N LEU A 54 -9.22 8.68 36.37
CA LEU A 54 -7.79 8.37 36.23
C LEU A 54 -7.53 6.86 36.26
N GLN A 55 -8.27 6.11 37.10
CA GLN A 55 -8.24 4.64 37.06
C GLN A 55 -8.72 4.09 35.72
N LEU A 56 -9.76 4.66 35.12
CA LEU A 56 -10.26 4.24 33.81
C LEU A 56 -9.24 4.56 32.70
N VAL A 57 -8.66 5.77 32.71
CA VAL A 57 -7.61 6.19 31.77
C VAL A 57 -6.44 5.20 31.80
N LYS A 58 -5.96 4.87 33.00
CA LYS A 58 -4.91 3.87 33.19
C LYS A 58 -5.33 2.47 32.72
N TRP A 59 -6.57 2.06 32.99
CA TRP A 59 -7.10 0.77 32.57
C TRP A 59 -7.21 0.63 31.04
N VAL A 60 -7.48 1.74 30.35
CA VAL A 60 -7.46 1.83 28.86
C VAL A 60 -6.03 1.77 28.32
N GLY A 61 -5.01 1.93 29.16
CA GLY A 61 -3.60 1.93 28.78
C GLY A 61 -3.05 3.32 28.48
N LEU A 62 -3.65 4.37 29.05
CA LEU A 62 -3.19 5.74 28.90
C LEU A 62 -2.60 6.27 30.21
N VAL A 63 -1.63 7.16 30.09
CA VAL A 63 -0.98 7.86 31.22
C VAL A 63 -0.81 9.34 30.90
N GLY A 64 -0.67 10.15 31.94
CA GLY A 64 -0.55 11.61 31.84
C GLY A 64 -1.82 12.36 32.28
N ALA A 65 -1.66 13.65 32.59
CA ALA A 65 -2.73 14.53 33.02
C ALA A 65 -3.10 15.53 31.92
N ASP A 66 -2.17 16.44 31.58
CA ASP A 66 -2.41 17.48 30.57
C ASP A 66 -2.27 16.96 29.14
N THR A 67 -1.32 16.04 28.92
CA THR A 67 -1.13 15.30 27.67
C THR A 67 -1.19 13.81 27.94
N LEU A 68 -2.07 13.11 27.21
CA LEU A 68 -2.20 11.67 27.29
C LEU A 68 -1.18 10.99 26.39
N HIS A 69 -0.59 9.90 26.89
CA HIS A 69 0.36 9.04 26.20
C HIS A 69 -0.02 7.58 26.40
N LEU A 70 0.48 6.70 25.53
CA LEU A 70 0.30 5.25 25.70
C LEU A 70 1.23 4.72 26.80
N ASP A 71 0.67 3.92 27.71
CA ASP A 71 1.43 3.16 28.70
C ASP A 71 2.20 2.00 28.04
N SER A 72 3.15 1.42 28.76
CA SER A 72 3.87 0.21 28.31
C SER A 72 2.91 -0.95 28.00
N GLY A 73 3.14 -1.64 26.89
CA GLY A 73 2.35 -2.77 26.45
C GLY A 73 2.01 -2.80 24.97
N ILE A 74 1.07 -3.70 24.66
CA ILE A 74 0.50 -3.92 23.35
C ILE A 74 -0.88 -3.28 23.32
N HIS A 75 -1.06 -2.27 22.48
CA HIS A 75 -2.32 -1.56 22.31
C HIS A 75 -3.03 -2.05 21.06
N PHE A 76 -4.24 -2.60 21.22
CA PHE A 76 -5.03 -3.12 20.11
C PHE A 76 -6.04 -2.09 19.65
N TRP A 77 -5.95 -1.68 18.40
CA TRP A 77 -6.89 -0.74 17.78
C TRP A 77 -7.53 -1.33 16.54
N LYS A 78 -8.70 -0.79 16.16
CA LYS A 78 -9.40 -1.18 14.95
C LYS A 78 -9.99 0.01 14.19
N ILE A 79 -10.02 -0.11 12.86
CA ILE A 79 -10.72 0.79 11.95
C ILE A 79 -11.66 -0.03 11.06
N ALA A 80 -12.96 0.11 11.31
CA ALA A 80 -14.03 -0.61 10.62
C ALA A 80 -15.21 0.30 10.23
N SER A 81 -15.09 1.60 10.50
CA SER A 81 -16.09 2.61 10.22
C SER A 81 -15.42 3.97 10.05
N GLU A 82 -16.13 4.92 9.42
CA GLU A 82 -15.67 6.30 9.26
C GLU A 82 -15.37 6.96 10.59
N THR A 83 -16.22 6.77 11.61
CA THR A 83 -16.01 7.32 12.96
C THR A 83 -14.68 6.84 13.58
N GLN A 84 -14.28 5.60 13.31
CA GLN A 84 -12.99 5.08 13.78
C GLN A 84 -11.82 5.62 12.97
N MET A 85 -11.99 5.80 11.66
CA MET A 85 -10.99 6.48 10.83
C MET A 85 -10.76 7.91 11.32
N GLU A 86 -11.83 8.66 11.54
CA GLU A 86 -11.76 10.03 12.08
C GLU A 86 -11.09 10.03 13.45
N ALA A 87 -11.51 9.16 14.37
CA ALA A 87 -10.90 9.08 15.69
C ALA A 87 -9.38 8.81 15.60
N PHE A 88 -8.95 7.97 14.67
CA PHE A 88 -7.54 7.68 14.44
C PHE A 88 -6.78 8.90 13.91
N LEU A 89 -7.32 9.61 12.92
CA LEU A 89 -6.68 10.80 12.33
C LEU A 89 -6.63 12.00 13.28
N HIS A 90 -7.50 12.05 14.29
CA HIS A 90 -7.51 13.10 15.32
C HIS A 90 -6.69 12.73 16.56
N LEU A 91 -5.95 11.62 16.54
CA LEU A 91 -5.03 11.32 17.65
C LEU A 91 -3.90 12.36 17.69
N PRO A 92 -3.57 12.91 18.86
CA PRO A 92 -2.46 13.83 18.99
C PRO A 92 -1.12 13.11 18.83
N THR A 93 -0.10 13.86 18.43
CA THR A 93 1.28 13.37 18.26
C THR A 93 1.88 12.73 19.52
N GLY A 94 1.40 13.16 20.71
CA GLY A 94 1.77 12.56 21.99
C GLY A 94 1.28 11.12 22.19
N ILE A 95 0.21 10.71 21.50
CA ILE A 95 -0.32 9.33 21.52
C ILE A 95 0.22 8.53 20.32
N LEU A 96 0.20 9.14 19.14
CA LEU A 96 0.66 8.53 17.90
C LEU A 96 1.62 9.48 17.17
N PRO A 97 2.94 9.25 17.24
CA PRO A 97 3.91 10.08 16.53
C PRO A 97 3.67 10.09 15.00
N GLU A 98 4.10 11.16 14.32
CA GLU A 98 3.90 11.31 12.87
C GLU A 98 4.87 10.44 12.04
N SER A 99 6.09 10.23 12.54
CA SER A 99 7.18 9.54 11.84
C SER A 99 7.21 8.03 12.08
N LEU A 100 6.04 7.40 12.17
CA LEU A 100 5.94 5.98 12.50
C LEU A 100 6.19 5.08 11.30
N ARG A 101 6.97 4.03 11.55
CA ARG A 101 7.19 2.94 10.61
C ARG A 101 6.20 1.82 10.89
N TRP A 102 5.57 1.32 9.84
CA TRP A 102 4.56 0.28 9.95
C TRP A 102 5.10 -1.05 9.42
N SER A 103 4.79 -2.12 10.14
CA SER A 103 5.05 -3.50 9.76
C SER A 103 3.71 -4.17 9.46
N LEU A 104 3.72 -5.12 8.54
CA LEU A 104 2.54 -5.87 8.20
C LEU A 104 2.47 -7.12 9.07
N VAL A 105 1.29 -7.46 9.55
CA VAL A 105 1.06 -8.60 10.44
C VAL A 105 0.09 -9.58 9.79
N LEU A 106 0.49 -10.84 9.70
CA LEU A 106 -0.34 -11.93 9.19
C LEU A 106 -0.95 -12.78 10.29
N GLU A 107 -2.16 -13.28 10.05
CA GLU A 107 -2.72 -14.42 10.76
C GLU A 107 -2.51 -15.67 9.90
N PHE A 108 -2.01 -16.77 10.48
CA PHE A 108 -1.81 -18.04 9.76
C PHE A 108 -2.90 -19.07 10.12
N PRO A 109 -3.42 -19.81 9.12
CA PRO A 109 -3.21 -19.61 7.68
C PRO A 109 -3.92 -18.33 7.18
N PRO A 110 -3.39 -17.63 6.15
CA PRO A 110 -3.87 -16.31 5.71
C PRO A 110 -5.15 -16.40 4.85
N LEU A 111 -6.15 -17.13 5.35
CA LEU A 111 -7.38 -17.47 4.62
C LEU A 111 -8.48 -16.43 4.80
N ASP A 112 -8.61 -15.82 5.99
CA ASP A 112 -9.60 -14.78 6.26
C ASP A 112 -9.01 -13.38 6.00
N ARG A 113 -9.40 -12.79 4.86
CA ARG A 113 -8.90 -11.48 4.37
C ARG A 113 -9.79 -10.32 4.82
N ASP A 114 -10.45 -10.52 5.94
CA ASP A 114 -11.45 -9.63 6.49
C ASP A 114 -10.83 -8.38 7.12
N TRP A 115 -9.56 -8.49 7.54
CA TRP A 115 -8.79 -7.46 8.22
C TRP A 115 -7.35 -7.45 7.73
N ILE A 116 -6.75 -6.26 7.81
CA ILE A 116 -5.34 -6.02 7.55
C ILE A 116 -4.73 -5.55 8.85
N HIS A 117 -3.74 -6.27 9.34
CA HIS A 117 -3.12 -5.96 10.61
C HIS A 117 -1.79 -5.24 10.37
N LEU A 118 -1.63 -4.09 11.02
CA LEU A 118 -0.45 -3.25 10.96
C LEU A 118 0.11 -3.11 12.37
N LYS A 119 1.43 -3.14 12.47
CA LYS A 119 2.16 -2.97 13.73
C LYS A 119 3.08 -1.77 13.65
N THR A 120 3.15 -0.97 14.70
CA THR A 120 4.15 0.10 14.82
C THR A 120 4.66 0.20 16.24
N ASP A 121 5.96 0.48 16.39
CA ASP A 121 6.62 0.70 17.67
C ASP A 121 6.51 2.18 18.04
N ILE A 122 5.95 2.45 19.22
CA ILE A 122 5.90 3.80 19.80
C ILE A 122 7.14 4.01 20.69
N SER A 123 7.57 2.96 21.38
CA SER A 123 8.83 2.88 22.14
C SER A 123 9.27 1.41 22.29
N GLU A 124 10.44 1.17 22.90
CA GLU A 124 10.94 -0.19 23.15
C GLU A 124 9.98 -1.08 23.96
N GLN A 125 9.08 -0.48 24.74
CA GLN A 125 8.14 -1.18 25.61
C GLN A 125 6.68 -0.91 25.24
N CYS A 126 6.42 -0.22 24.13
CA CYS A 126 5.08 0.16 23.72
C CYS A 126 4.92 0.06 22.19
N TRP A 127 3.90 -0.66 21.76
CA TRP A 127 3.56 -0.78 20.36
C TRP A 127 2.05 -0.89 20.17
N VAL A 128 1.63 -0.52 18.97
CA VAL A 128 0.23 -0.55 18.55
C VAL A 128 0.06 -1.62 17.48
N LEU A 129 -0.95 -2.47 17.66
CA LEU A 129 -1.49 -3.35 16.63
C LEU A 129 -2.82 -2.78 16.13
N LEU A 130 -2.80 -2.24 14.91
CA LEU A 130 -3.94 -1.64 14.23
C LEU A 130 -4.55 -2.63 13.24
N SER A 131 -5.82 -2.97 13.43
CA SER A 131 -6.58 -3.85 12.52
C SER A 131 -7.56 -3.05 11.67
N VAL A 132 -7.40 -3.08 10.35
CA VAL A 132 -8.14 -2.22 9.42
C VAL A 132 -8.96 -3.06 8.45
N ARG A 133 -10.24 -2.73 8.24
CA ARG A 133 -11.01 -3.34 7.15
C ARG A 133 -10.46 -2.89 5.80
N PRO A 134 -10.35 -3.77 4.78
CA PRO A 134 -9.79 -3.41 3.47
C PRO A 134 -10.35 -2.15 2.83
N VAL A 135 -11.67 -1.91 2.97
CA VAL A 135 -12.33 -0.72 2.41
C VAL A 135 -11.82 0.61 2.98
N PHE A 136 -11.32 0.62 4.22
CA PHE A 136 -10.75 1.82 4.86
C PHE A 136 -9.24 1.93 4.69
N PHE A 137 -8.59 0.87 4.18
CA PHE A 137 -7.13 0.83 4.07
C PHE A 137 -6.58 1.84 3.07
N ALA A 138 -7.23 1.99 1.91
CA ALA A 138 -6.81 2.95 0.89
C ALA A 138 -6.79 4.39 1.43
N LEU A 139 -7.86 4.79 2.13
CA LEU A 139 -7.95 6.09 2.77
C LEU A 139 -6.88 6.27 3.85
N LEU A 140 -6.62 5.22 4.64
CA LEU A 140 -5.57 5.25 5.68
C LEU A 140 -4.18 5.44 5.06
N ARG A 141 -3.87 4.72 3.98
CA ARG A 141 -2.60 4.82 3.24
C ARG A 141 -2.37 6.20 2.67
N ASP A 142 -3.40 6.81 2.08
CA ASP A 142 -3.29 8.15 1.48
C ASP A 142 -3.05 9.24 2.55
N ARG A 143 -3.50 9.01 3.79
CA ARG A 143 -3.29 9.91 4.94
C ARG A 143 -1.98 9.64 5.68
N LEU A 144 -1.47 8.41 5.63
CA LEU A 144 -0.23 7.99 6.27
C LEU A 144 0.66 7.27 5.25
N PRO A 145 1.50 8.00 4.48
CA PRO A 145 2.28 7.42 3.39
C PRO A 145 3.22 6.28 3.85
N GLY A 146 3.65 6.27 5.12
CA GLY A 146 4.46 5.20 5.71
C GLY A 146 3.76 3.83 5.80
N ILE A 147 2.44 3.75 5.64
CA ILE A 147 1.69 2.48 5.62
C ILE A 147 1.80 1.78 4.25
N GLY A 148 1.97 2.55 3.17
CA GLY A 148 2.06 2.01 1.81
C GLY A 148 3.29 1.14 1.57
N ARG A 149 4.34 1.32 2.38
CA ARG A 149 5.62 0.60 2.28
C ARG A 149 5.99 0.00 3.64
N PRO A 150 5.38 -1.14 4.02
CA PRO A 150 5.67 -1.78 5.29
C PRO A 150 7.15 -2.18 5.38
N VAL A 151 7.71 -2.09 6.59
CA VAL A 151 9.15 -2.30 6.84
C VAL A 151 9.49 -3.79 7.01
N THR A 152 8.57 -4.57 7.55
CA THR A 152 8.77 -6.01 7.73
C THR A 152 7.44 -6.75 7.76
N LEU A 153 7.52 -8.08 7.62
CA LEU A 153 6.41 -8.99 7.85
C LEU A 153 6.56 -9.71 9.18
N MET A 154 5.51 -9.63 9.96
CA MET A 154 5.34 -10.39 11.19
C MET A 154 4.12 -11.28 11.07
N TYR A 155 4.00 -12.22 11.98
CA TYR A 155 2.81 -13.03 12.11
C TYR A 155 2.40 -13.18 13.57
N LEU A 156 1.11 -13.37 13.75
CA LEU A 156 0.50 -13.67 15.04
C LEU A 156 0.69 -15.15 15.35
N GLN A 157 1.30 -15.44 16.50
CA GLN A 157 1.46 -16.84 16.96
C GLN A 157 0.13 -17.50 17.32
N LYS A 158 -0.91 -16.70 17.58
CA LYS A 158 -2.29 -17.13 17.85
C LYS A 158 -3.27 -16.15 17.19
N PRO A 159 -4.47 -16.59 16.79
CA PRO A 159 -5.48 -15.69 16.23
C PRO A 159 -5.76 -14.49 17.15
N LEU A 160 -5.93 -13.29 16.58
CA LEU A 160 -6.14 -12.06 17.37
C LEU A 160 -7.32 -12.17 18.34
N LYS A 161 -8.38 -12.88 17.94
CA LYS A 161 -9.56 -13.13 18.81
C LYS A 161 -9.18 -13.87 20.10
N GLN A 162 -8.20 -14.78 20.06
CA GLN A 162 -7.73 -15.50 21.24
C GLN A 162 -6.88 -14.59 22.13
N ILE A 163 -5.99 -13.79 21.53
CA ILE A 163 -5.18 -12.80 22.25
C ILE A 163 -6.09 -11.78 22.97
N LEU A 164 -7.14 -11.30 22.30
CA LEU A 164 -8.16 -10.42 22.88
C LEU A 164 -9.08 -11.11 23.90
N ALA A 165 -9.15 -12.45 23.91
CA ALA A 165 -9.85 -13.18 24.96
C ALA A 165 -8.99 -13.26 26.23
N ASP A 166 -7.67 -13.35 26.09
CA ASP A 166 -6.73 -13.37 27.22
C ASP A 166 -6.64 -12.01 27.93
N THR A 167 -6.95 -10.90 27.25
CA THR A 167 -7.01 -9.54 27.86
C THR A 167 -8.17 -9.33 28.83
N ARG A 168 -9.10 -10.29 28.96
CA ARG A 168 -10.39 -10.14 29.67
C ARG A 168 -10.30 -9.56 31.09
N ASN A 169 -9.17 -9.70 31.78
CA ASN A 169 -9.02 -9.28 33.18
C ASN A 169 -8.03 -8.12 33.42
N HIS A 170 -7.39 -7.55 32.39
CA HIS A 170 -6.20 -6.71 32.60
C HIS A 170 -6.21 -5.31 31.97
N GLY A 171 -7.16 -5.01 31.07
CA GLY A 171 -7.24 -3.69 30.43
C GLY A 171 -7.60 -3.78 28.94
N LEU A 172 -7.49 -2.65 28.25
CA LEU A 172 -7.50 -2.60 26.77
C LEU A 172 -6.11 -2.83 26.14
N ALA A 173 -5.06 -2.77 26.95
CA ALA A 173 -3.69 -3.09 26.56
C ALA A 173 -3.20 -4.37 27.25
N VAL A 174 -2.33 -5.13 26.59
CA VAL A 174 -1.60 -6.25 27.20
C VAL A 174 -0.26 -5.73 27.72
N ALA A 175 0.02 -5.89 29.01
CA ALA A 175 1.33 -5.52 29.55
C ALA A 175 2.44 -6.31 28.84
N TRP A 176 3.47 -5.60 28.36
CA TRP A 176 4.56 -6.17 27.53
C TRP A 176 5.20 -7.41 28.18
N ALA A 177 5.45 -7.35 29.50
CA ALA A 177 6.07 -8.43 30.27
C ALA A 177 5.27 -9.75 30.32
N LYS A 178 3.95 -9.74 30.05
CA LYS A 178 3.10 -10.93 30.17
C LYS A 178 3.04 -11.76 28.89
N GLN A 179 3.27 -11.17 27.72
CA GLN A 179 3.15 -11.86 26.42
C GLN A 179 4.13 -11.29 25.37
N PRO A 180 5.47 -11.35 25.60
CA PRO A 180 6.45 -10.86 24.63
C PRO A 180 6.43 -11.63 23.29
N GLN A 181 5.85 -12.84 23.27
CA GLN A 181 5.80 -13.72 22.10
C GLN A 181 4.49 -13.60 21.29
N THR A 182 3.77 -12.48 21.36
CA THR A 182 2.50 -12.33 20.62
C THR A 182 2.71 -12.29 19.10
N LEU A 183 3.85 -11.70 18.67
CA LEU A 183 4.26 -11.65 17.27
C LEU A 183 5.61 -12.31 17.08
N THR A 184 5.83 -12.82 15.89
CA THR A 184 7.14 -13.31 15.47
C THR A 184 7.40 -12.84 14.05
N LEU A 185 8.68 -12.64 13.73
CA LEU A 185 9.08 -12.27 12.38
C LEU A 185 8.83 -13.45 11.44
N VAL A 186 8.37 -13.18 10.21
CA VAL A 186 8.23 -14.22 9.20
C VAL A 186 9.63 -14.55 8.65
N ASP A 187 10.24 -15.60 9.20
CA ASP A 187 11.59 -16.08 8.90
C ASP A 187 11.62 -17.09 7.74
N ALA A 188 12.82 -17.47 7.27
CA ALA A 188 12.98 -18.36 6.13
C ALA A 188 12.24 -19.72 6.29
N PRO A 189 12.34 -20.43 7.44
CA PRO A 189 11.61 -21.69 7.65
C PRO A 189 10.10 -21.54 7.51
N MET A 190 9.53 -20.44 8.02
CA MET A 190 8.10 -20.18 7.90
C MET A 190 7.70 -19.83 6.46
N ARG A 191 8.54 -19.05 5.76
CA ARG A 191 8.34 -18.73 4.34
C ARG A 191 8.34 -19.98 3.49
N ASP A 192 9.25 -20.92 3.73
CA ASP A 192 9.32 -22.17 2.99
C ASP A 192 8.08 -23.05 3.25
N THR A 193 7.65 -23.12 4.51
CA THR A 193 6.49 -23.92 4.92
C THR A 193 5.18 -23.41 4.32
N HIS A 194 5.03 -22.08 4.21
CA HIS A 194 3.79 -21.42 3.76
C HIS A 194 3.95 -20.64 2.44
N ALA A 195 4.94 -20.99 1.61
CA ALA A 195 5.33 -20.21 0.44
C ALA A 195 4.16 -19.92 -0.51
N ALA A 196 3.32 -20.93 -0.77
CA ALA A 196 2.16 -20.80 -1.65
C ALA A 196 1.11 -19.83 -1.08
N ASP A 197 0.75 -19.99 0.20
CA ASP A 197 -0.23 -19.15 0.88
C ASP A 197 0.25 -17.70 1.00
N LEU A 198 1.53 -17.51 1.35
CA LEU A 198 2.18 -16.21 1.41
C LEU A 198 2.21 -15.53 0.05
N SER A 199 2.59 -16.25 -1.01
CA SER A 199 2.62 -15.71 -2.37
C SER A 199 1.23 -15.24 -2.82
N VAL A 200 0.19 -16.04 -2.58
CA VAL A 200 -1.20 -15.67 -2.88
C VAL A 200 -1.65 -14.46 -2.07
N TRP A 201 -1.29 -14.40 -0.79
CA TRP A 201 -1.63 -13.28 0.06
C TRP A 201 -0.90 -11.99 -0.36
N MET A 202 0.40 -12.05 -0.66
CA MET A 202 1.18 -10.90 -1.15
C MET A 202 0.63 -10.38 -2.45
N ALA A 203 0.29 -11.27 -3.39
CA ALA A 203 -0.35 -10.89 -4.64
C ALA A 203 -1.68 -10.16 -4.39
N TRP A 204 -2.52 -10.66 -3.47
CA TRP A 204 -3.75 -9.98 -3.09
C TRP A 204 -3.49 -8.61 -2.44
N ALA A 205 -2.53 -8.53 -1.52
CA ALA A 205 -2.20 -7.30 -0.79
C ALA A 205 -1.70 -6.21 -1.74
N ARG A 206 -0.82 -6.56 -2.69
CA ARG A 206 -0.40 -5.66 -3.77
C ARG A 206 -1.58 -5.23 -4.63
N GLN A 207 -2.42 -6.16 -5.06
CA GLN A 207 -3.54 -5.88 -5.97
C GLN A 207 -4.66 -5.04 -5.35
N LYS A 208 -5.04 -5.33 -4.10
CA LYS A 208 -6.21 -4.74 -3.45
C LYS A 208 -5.87 -3.56 -2.56
N LEU A 209 -4.64 -3.49 -2.04
CA LEU A 209 -4.22 -2.48 -1.07
C LEU A 209 -3.14 -1.54 -1.63
N ALA A 210 -2.60 -1.83 -2.81
CA ALA A 210 -1.45 -1.16 -3.42
C ALA A 210 -0.29 -1.00 -2.41
N LEU A 211 0.01 -2.10 -1.72
CA LEU A 211 1.15 -2.20 -0.82
C LEU A 211 2.43 -2.47 -1.60
N ASP A 212 3.46 -1.66 -1.34
CA ASP A 212 4.83 -1.92 -1.76
C ASP A 212 5.48 -2.92 -0.80
N THR A 213 5.59 -4.17 -1.23
CA THR A 213 6.21 -5.24 -0.42
C THR A 213 7.64 -5.56 -0.85
N SER A 214 8.26 -4.73 -1.71
CA SER A 214 9.57 -4.96 -2.29
C SER A 214 10.66 -5.20 -1.24
N ASP A 215 10.63 -4.44 -0.14
CA ASP A 215 11.58 -4.56 0.97
C ASP A 215 11.34 -5.80 1.85
N ILE A 216 10.16 -6.44 1.77
CA ILE A 216 9.79 -7.55 2.65
C ILE A 216 9.85 -8.90 1.94
N SER A 217 9.68 -8.90 0.62
CA SER A 217 9.96 -10.08 -0.15
C SER A 217 11.46 -10.29 -0.20
N ASP A 218 11.97 -11.18 0.65
CA ASP A 218 13.11 -12.02 0.27
C ASP A 218 12.63 -13.02 -0.79
N GLN A 219 11.86 -12.55 -1.79
CA GLN A 219 11.82 -13.24 -3.06
C GLN A 219 13.26 -13.18 -3.51
N ILE A 220 13.94 -14.31 -3.29
CA ILE A 220 15.11 -14.79 -3.99
C ILE A 220 15.21 -13.97 -5.26
N TYR A 221 16.10 -12.98 -5.23
CA TYR A 221 16.68 -12.47 -6.45
C TYR A 221 16.92 -13.72 -7.32
N PRO A 222 16.38 -13.84 -8.54
CA PRO A 222 17.08 -14.69 -9.49
C PRO A 222 18.53 -14.21 -9.41
N PRO A 223 19.49 -15.09 -9.10
CA PRO A 223 20.77 -14.74 -8.48
C PRO A 223 21.32 -13.49 -9.13
N MET A 224 21.33 -12.37 -8.40
CA MET A 224 22.02 -11.20 -8.87
C MET A 224 23.50 -11.53 -8.75
N THR A 225 24.11 -11.87 -9.89
CA THR A 225 25.46 -11.40 -10.14
C THR A 225 25.46 -9.89 -9.91
N GLU A 226 26.37 -9.46 -9.04
CA GLU A 226 26.62 -8.08 -8.68
C GLU A 226 26.44 -7.14 -9.89
N SER A 227 25.44 -6.27 -9.83
CA SER A 227 25.29 -5.20 -10.82
C SER A 227 26.31 -4.12 -10.51
N SER A 228 27.36 -4.04 -11.31
CA SER A 228 28.07 -2.78 -11.52
C SER A 228 27.14 -1.77 -12.17
N GLU A 229 27.28 -0.51 -11.75
CA GLU A 229 26.68 0.65 -12.40
C GLU A 229 27.00 0.66 -13.91
N ASP A 230 26.10 1.23 -14.70
CA ASP A 230 26.09 1.39 -16.17
C ASP A 230 25.52 0.24 -17.03
N GLY A 231 24.37 0.54 -17.65
CA GLY A 231 23.84 -0.18 -18.83
C GLY A 231 23.15 -1.51 -18.52
N LEU A 232 21.93 -1.68 -19.04
CA LEU A 232 21.31 -3.00 -19.13
C LEU A 232 22.27 -3.94 -19.86
N ASP A 233 22.75 -4.99 -19.18
CA ASP A 233 23.60 -6.01 -19.75
C ASP A 233 22.93 -6.60 -21.01
N PRO A 234 23.56 -6.55 -22.20
CA PRO A 234 23.00 -7.09 -23.44
C PRO A 234 22.73 -8.61 -23.38
N ALA A 235 23.25 -9.30 -22.36
CA ALA A 235 23.04 -10.73 -22.14
C ALA A 235 21.73 -11.10 -21.40
N ILE A 236 20.92 -10.15 -20.91
CA ILE A 236 19.66 -10.47 -20.21
C ILE A 236 18.59 -10.92 -21.22
N PRO A 237 18.01 -12.13 -21.10
CA PRO A 237 16.93 -12.58 -21.96
C PRO A 237 15.72 -11.63 -21.94
N CYS A 238 15.09 -11.43 -23.10
CA CYS A 238 13.92 -10.56 -23.27
C CYS A 238 12.81 -10.81 -22.23
N ASP A 239 12.45 -12.07 -22.03
CA ASP A 239 11.41 -12.44 -21.08
C ASP A 239 11.81 -12.14 -19.64
N GLN A 240 13.10 -12.21 -19.32
CA GLN A 240 13.61 -11.86 -18.00
C GLN A 240 13.54 -10.36 -17.77
N ALA A 241 13.96 -9.53 -18.73
CA ALA A 241 13.81 -8.07 -18.66
C ALA A 241 12.34 -7.65 -18.56
N TRP A 242 11.47 -8.26 -19.36
CA TRP A 242 10.03 -8.02 -19.33
C TRP A 242 9.41 -8.38 -17.98
N ASN A 243 9.72 -9.57 -17.46
CA ASN A 243 9.23 -10.01 -16.16
C ASN A 243 9.74 -9.08 -15.06
N LEU A 244 11.04 -8.74 -15.04
CA LEU A 244 11.62 -7.84 -14.04
C LEU A 244 10.93 -6.46 -14.03
N LEU A 245 10.64 -5.90 -15.21
CA LEU A 245 9.99 -4.58 -15.29
C LEU A 245 8.50 -4.64 -14.95
N ALA A 246 7.80 -5.69 -15.37
CA ALA A 246 6.41 -5.93 -14.97
C ALA A 246 6.29 -6.18 -13.46
N HIS A 247 7.30 -6.82 -12.85
CA HIS A 247 7.44 -6.97 -11.40
C HIS A 247 7.79 -5.65 -10.70
N ARG A 248 8.61 -4.77 -11.30
CA ARG A 248 8.95 -3.46 -10.70
C ARG A 248 7.80 -2.46 -10.64
N LEU A 249 6.79 -2.59 -11.51
CA LEU A 249 5.51 -1.88 -11.33
C LEU A 249 4.54 -2.59 -10.36
N ASP A 250 4.93 -3.77 -9.87
CA ASP A 250 4.24 -4.77 -9.05
C ASP A 250 2.71 -4.90 -9.29
N VAL A 251 2.40 -5.98 -10.01
CA VAL A 251 1.25 -6.90 -9.90
C VAL A 251 -0.14 -6.30 -9.69
N ALA A 252 -0.66 -5.62 -10.72
CA ALA A 252 -2.10 -5.62 -11.00
C ALA A 252 -2.42 -5.22 -12.45
N GLY A 253 -1.53 -4.55 -13.19
CA GLY A 253 -1.88 -4.05 -14.52
C GLY A 253 -2.21 -5.14 -15.54
N ALA A 254 -1.63 -6.34 -15.44
CA ALA A 254 -2.03 -7.44 -16.32
C ALA A 254 -3.42 -8.03 -15.97
N ALA A 255 -3.76 -8.19 -14.69
CA ALA A 255 -4.98 -8.90 -14.24
C ALA A 255 -6.16 -8.02 -13.79
N HIS A 256 -5.90 -6.74 -13.47
CA HIS A 256 -6.94 -5.79 -13.05
C HIS A 256 -7.79 -5.39 -14.27
N PRO A 257 -9.13 -5.52 -14.24
CA PRO A 257 -9.96 -5.36 -15.43
C PRO A 257 -9.81 -3.98 -16.08
N ASP A 258 -9.44 -2.96 -15.31
CA ASP A 258 -9.43 -1.55 -15.75
C ASP A 258 -8.03 -0.93 -15.86
N ILE A 259 -6.94 -1.70 -15.77
CA ILE A 259 -5.56 -1.19 -15.83
C ILE A 259 -4.77 -1.97 -16.87
N VAL A 260 -3.77 -1.37 -17.49
CA VAL A 260 -2.75 -2.06 -18.29
C VAL A 260 -1.35 -1.51 -17.99
N ASP A 261 -0.36 -2.40 -17.97
CA ASP A 261 1.06 -2.04 -17.98
C ASP A 261 1.57 -2.06 -19.43
N ILE A 262 2.11 -0.92 -19.90
CA ILE A 262 2.59 -0.73 -21.27
C ILE A 262 4.12 -0.57 -21.23
N PRO A 263 4.90 -1.38 -21.98
CA PRO A 263 6.36 -1.29 -21.99
C PRO A 263 6.83 0.02 -22.64
N ILE A 264 7.89 0.61 -22.07
CA ILE A 264 8.52 1.84 -22.55
C ILE A 264 9.78 1.48 -23.34
N PHE A 265 9.92 2.06 -24.53
CA PHE A 265 11.09 1.95 -25.39
C PHE A 265 11.65 3.35 -25.70
N PRO A 266 12.96 3.58 -25.53
CA PRO A 266 13.60 4.79 -26.03
C PRO A 266 13.58 4.81 -27.56
N MET A 267 13.45 5.99 -28.16
CA MET A 267 13.49 6.14 -29.63
C MET A 267 14.92 6.23 -30.17
N GLU A 268 15.86 6.67 -29.34
CA GLU A 268 17.28 6.87 -29.67
C GLU A 268 18.08 5.58 -29.66
N GLN A 269 17.65 4.63 -28.85
CA GLN A 269 18.28 3.32 -28.78
C GLN A 269 17.39 2.33 -29.51
N PHE A 270 18.00 1.54 -30.40
CA PHE A 270 17.38 0.33 -30.93
C PHE A 270 17.36 -0.73 -29.82
N GLY A 271 16.60 -0.45 -28.76
CA GLY A 271 16.49 -1.31 -27.60
C GLY A 271 15.86 -2.62 -28.03
N GLN A 272 16.62 -3.71 -27.96
CA GLN A 272 16.01 -5.04 -28.01
C GLN A 272 15.04 -5.21 -26.83
N TYR A 273 15.27 -4.52 -25.72
CA TYR A 273 14.51 -4.67 -24.48
C TYR A 273 13.79 -3.37 -24.09
N PRO A 274 12.65 -3.47 -23.39
CA PRO A 274 12.02 -2.30 -22.77
C PRO A 274 12.95 -1.67 -21.72
N SER A 275 12.95 -0.33 -21.63
CA SER A 275 13.70 0.42 -20.61
C SER A 275 12.90 0.67 -19.34
N GLY A 276 11.58 0.48 -19.41
CA GLY A 276 10.65 0.69 -18.32
C GLY A 276 9.25 0.20 -18.67
N MET A 277 8.29 0.50 -17.81
CA MET A 277 6.87 0.25 -18.03
C MET A 277 6.07 1.45 -17.52
N VAL A 278 4.96 1.77 -18.18
CA VAL A 278 3.99 2.79 -17.73
C VAL A 278 2.66 2.12 -17.43
N ARG A 279 2.07 2.44 -16.29
CA ARG A 279 0.74 1.95 -15.89
C ARG A 279 -0.32 2.96 -16.29
N MET A 280 -1.36 2.49 -16.95
CA MET A 280 -2.48 3.32 -17.40
C MET A 280 -3.82 2.68 -17.07
N ASP A 281 -4.82 3.50 -16.77
CA ASP A 281 -6.17 3.05 -16.43
C ASP A 281 -7.16 3.20 -17.59
N ARG A 282 -8.35 2.60 -17.42
CA ARG A 282 -9.46 2.67 -18.38
C ARG A 282 -9.91 4.12 -18.63
N ASN A 283 -9.86 5.00 -17.62
CA ASN A 283 -10.32 6.38 -17.78
C ASN A 283 -9.46 7.14 -18.79
N TRP A 284 -8.15 6.89 -18.77
CA TRP A 284 -7.23 7.51 -19.71
C TRP A 284 -7.27 6.85 -21.10
N LEU A 285 -7.30 5.51 -21.16
CA LEU A 285 -7.19 4.75 -22.41
C LEU A 285 -8.53 4.58 -23.16
N GLY A 286 -9.65 4.56 -22.44
CA GLY A 286 -10.91 4.03 -22.96
C GLY A 286 -10.87 2.51 -23.19
N ASP A 287 -12.03 1.93 -23.48
CA ASP A 287 -12.19 0.47 -23.55
C ASP A 287 -11.39 -0.18 -24.69
N THR A 288 -11.35 0.46 -25.86
CA THR A 288 -10.68 -0.09 -27.05
C THR A 288 -9.16 -0.21 -26.85
N LEU A 289 -8.51 0.82 -26.31
CA LEU A 289 -7.06 0.80 -26.09
C LEU A 289 -6.70 -0.07 -24.89
N LEU A 290 -7.54 -0.10 -23.85
CA LEU A 290 -7.37 -1.01 -22.74
C LEU A 290 -7.34 -2.47 -23.22
N GLU A 291 -8.28 -2.89 -24.06
CA GLU A 291 -8.31 -4.24 -24.64
C GLU A 291 -7.07 -4.58 -25.47
N LEU A 292 -6.57 -3.62 -26.28
CA LEU A 292 -5.32 -3.81 -27.02
C LEU A 292 -4.13 -3.95 -26.07
N GLY A 293 -4.10 -3.12 -25.03
CA GLY A 293 -3.10 -3.16 -23.99
C GLY A 293 -3.07 -4.49 -23.24
N LYS A 294 -4.24 -5.01 -22.85
CA LYS A 294 -4.41 -6.32 -22.22
C LYS A 294 -3.88 -7.47 -23.07
N LYS A 295 -3.98 -7.34 -24.39
CA LYS A 295 -3.42 -8.30 -25.35
C LYS A 295 -1.93 -8.11 -25.59
N GLY A 296 -1.26 -7.15 -24.93
CA GLY A 296 0.16 -6.86 -25.14
C GLY A 296 0.45 -6.21 -26.49
N ARG A 297 -0.52 -5.50 -27.07
CA ARG A 297 -0.42 -4.85 -28.39
C ARG A 297 -0.19 -3.34 -28.32
N LEU A 298 0.22 -2.82 -27.17
CA LEU A 298 0.61 -1.42 -27.01
C LEU A 298 2.08 -1.34 -26.61
N ARG A 299 2.78 -0.33 -27.12
CA ARG A 299 4.10 0.09 -26.66
C ARG A 299 4.14 1.59 -26.48
N CYS A 300 4.85 2.05 -25.46
CA CYS A 300 5.15 3.46 -25.24
C CYS A 300 6.54 3.76 -25.80
N TYR A 301 6.66 4.84 -26.56
CA TYR A 301 7.93 5.35 -27.05
C TYR A 301 8.23 6.71 -26.46
N VAL A 302 9.48 6.87 -26.04
CA VAL A 302 9.98 8.10 -25.40
C VAL A 302 11.22 8.58 -26.13
N ARG A 303 11.30 9.89 -26.35
CA ARG A 303 12.49 10.57 -26.84
C ARG A 303 13.16 11.29 -25.67
N GLU A 304 14.47 11.16 -25.53
CA GLU A 304 15.29 11.65 -24.41
C GLU A 304 15.15 13.17 -24.24
N ASN A 305 15.17 13.91 -25.35
CA ASN A 305 15.04 15.36 -25.38
C ASN A 305 13.61 15.87 -25.64
N SER A 306 12.60 14.99 -25.57
CA SER A 306 11.20 15.37 -25.77
C SER A 306 10.41 15.23 -24.49
N THR A 307 9.52 16.20 -24.25
CA THR A 307 8.49 16.06 -23.23
C THR A 307 7.37 15.14 -23.68
N GLU A 308 7.23 14.87 -24.97
CA GLU A 308 6.20 14.00 -25.52
C GLU A 308 6.56 12.53 -25.37
N SER A 309 5.61 11.75 -24.87
CA SER A 309 5.65 10.29 -24.85
C SER A 309 4.43 9.78 -25.62
N VAL A 310 4.61 8.78 -26.48
CA VAL A 310 3.57 8.33 -27.41
C VAL A 310 3.28 6.84 -27.26
N ILE A 311 2.01 6.47 -27.39
CA ILE A 311 1.56 5.07 -27.39
C ILE A 311 1.28 4.65 -28.82
N VAL A 312 1.87 3.52 -29.21
CA VAL A 312 1.75 2.94 -30.54
C VAL A 312 1.05 1.59 -30.43
N ALA A 313 0.06 1.37 -31.28
CA ALA A 313 -0.61 0.07 -31.41
C ALA A 313 0.16 -0.84 -32.36
N LEU A 314 0.34 -2.10 -31.96
CA LEU A 314 1.10 -3.10 -32.72
C LEU A 314 0.20 -4.09 -33.44
N SER A 315 0.62 -4.53 -34.62
CA SER A 315 -0.13 -5.49 -35.44
C SER A 315 -0.20 -6.86 -34.76
N THR A 316 0.88 -7.24 -34.08
CA THR A 316 1.02 -8.46 -33.31
C THR A 316 1.64 -8.20 -31.93
N VAL A 317 1.56 -9.18 -31.04
CA VAL A 317 2.22 -9.13 -29.74
C VAL A 317 3.71 -9.31 -29.96
N THR A 318 4.51 -8.33 -29.55
CA THR A 318 5.96 -8.42 -29.61
C THR A 318 6.54 -7.83 -28.34
N ARG A 319 7.25 -8.62 -27.55
CA ARG A 319 7.83 -8.18 -26.26
C ARG A 319 9.11 -7.36 -26.43
N CYS A 320 9.89 -7.65 -27.47
CA CYS A 320 11.25 -7.13 -27.66
C CYS A 320 11.55 -6.87 -29.14
N GLY A 321 12.58 -6.07 -29.41
CA GLY A 321 13.03 -5.70 -30.75
C GLY A 321 11.96 -4.92 -31.54
N LEU A 322 12.23 -4.69 -32.83
CA LEU A 322 11.24 -4.09 -33.72
C LEU A 322 10.09 -5.07 -34.01
N PRO A 323 8.83 -4.66 -33.83
CA PRO A 323 7.67 -5.47 -34.20
C PRO A 323 7.53 -5.52 -35.72
N PRO A 324 6.85 -6.53 -36.30
CA PRO A 324 6.62 -6.63 -37.73
C PRO A 324 5.90 -5.39 -38.28
N PRO A 325 6.13 -5.04 -39.56
CA PRO A 325 5.61 -3.81 -40.12
C PRO A 325 4.08 -3.84 -40.11
N TRP A 326 3.49 -2.74 -39.66
CA TRP A 326 2.05 -2.54 -39.66
C TRP A 326 1.55 -2.36 -41.10
N VAL A 327 0.68 -3.28 -41.53
CA VAL A 327 0.02 -3.17 -42.84
C VAL A 327 -1.19 -2.26 -42.70
N LEU A 328 -1.14 -1.13 -43.42
CA LEU A 328 -2.11 -0.04 -43.40
C LEU A 328 -3.57 -0.51 -43.45
N SER A 329 -4.35 -0.19 -42.41
CA SER A 329 -5.78 0.06 -42.54
C SER A 329 -6.01 1.52 -42.15
N THR A 330 -6.62 2.28 -43.06
CA THR A 330 -6.76 3.74 -43.08
C THR A 330 -7.26 4.38 -41.78
N ALA A 331 -6.82 5.63 -41.54
CA ALA A 331 -7.34 6.65 -40.60
C ALA A 331 -6.59 6.93 -39.28
N SER A 332 -5.26 6.83 -39.23
CA SER A 332 -4.48 7.48 -38.15
C SER A 332 -3.77 8.75 -38.65
N GLU A 333 -3.75 9.78 -37.80
CA GLU A 333 -3.12 11.08 -38.07
C GLU A 333 -1.58 11.03 -37.98
N ARG A 334 -1.02 10.10 -37.19
CA ARG A 334 0.41 9.98 -36.94
C ARG A 334 0.82 8.51 -36.79
N TYR A 335 1.99 8.18 -37.31
CA TYR A 335 2.57 6.83 -37.27
C TYR A 335 3.96 6.89 -36.68
N LEU A 336 4.34 5.83 -35.96
CA LEU A 336 5.75 5.58 -35.64
C LEU A 336 6.35 4.80 -36.81
N ILE A 337 7.37 5.38 -37.44
CA ILE A 337 8.11 4.80 -38.54
C ILE A 337 9.58 4.63 -38.15
N TRP A 338 10.20 3.59 -38.69
CA TRP A 338 11.64 3.41 -38.62
C TRP A 338 12.24 3.69 -40.00
N ARG A 339 13.11 4.70 -40.05
CA ARG A 339 13.94 5.11 -41.18
C ARG A 339 15.39 4.95 -40.76
N ASP A 340 15.93 3.75 -40.99
CA ASP A 340 17.26 3.35 -40.54
C ASP A 340 18.29 4.50 -40.62
N PRO A 341 18.87 4.96 -39.49
CA PRO A 341 18.82 4.36 -38.14
C PRO A 341 17.76 4.93 -37.18
N ASN A 342 16.90 5.84 -37.62
CA ASN A 342 16.07 6.67 -36.75
C ASN A 342 14.62 6.20 -36.62
N LEU A 343 14.09 6.28 -35.40
CA LEU A 343 12.65 6.22 -35.13
C LEU A 343 12.04 7.63 -35.18
N GLU A 344 10.98 7.79 -35.96
CA GLU A 344 10.32 9.08 -36.20
C GLU A 344 8.80 8.96 -36.10
N ILE A 345 8.16 10.04 -35.66
CA ILE A 345 6.71 10.18 -35.74
C ILE A 345 6.39 10.98 -36.99
N ALA A 346 5.64 10.40 -37.91
CA ALA A 346 5.31 11.02 -39.19
C ALA A 346 3.81 10.95 -39.48
N ALA A 347 3.28 11.97 -40.17
CA ALA A 347 1.90 11.99 -40.65
C ALA A 347 1.70 11.17 -41.94
N HIS A 348 2.80 10.91 -42.67
CA HIS A 348 2.82 10.19 -43.93
C HIS A 348 3.88 9.10 -43.90
N ILE A 349 3.58 7.97 -44.54
CA ILE A 349 4.46 6.81 -44.66
C ILE A 349 4.92 6.74 -46.11
N GLU A 350 6.23 6.72 -46.34
CA GLU A 350 6.86 6.56 -47.65
C GLU A 350 7.10 5.08 -47.98
N SER A 351 7.33 4.77 -49.27
CA SER A 351 7.46 3.39 -49.75
C SER A 351 8.61 2.59 -49.11
N ASN A 352 9.61 3.27 -48.55
CA ASN A 352 10.77 2.66 -47.90
C ASN A 352 10.68 2.70 -46.36
N ASP A 353 9.60 3.26 -45.81
CA ASP A 353 9.44 3.38 -44.37
C ASP A 353 8.99 2.07 -43.74
N TYR A 354 9.66 1.67 -42.66
CA TYR A 354 9.21 0.55 -41.85
C TYR A 354 8.19 1.06 -40.81
N CYS A 355 6.91 1.02 -41.17
CA CYS A 355 5.83 1.45 -40.29
C CYS A 355 5.66 0.48 -39.12
N ILE A 356 5.88 0.93 -37.89
CA ILE A 356 5.69 0.12 -36.68
C ILE A 356 4.21 0.07 -36.28
N GLY A 357 3.51 1.19 -36.42
CA GLY A 357 2.09 1.28 -36.11
C GLY A 357 1.58 2.70 -35.94
N PRO A 358 0.25 2.88 -35.85
CA PRO A 358 -0.37 4.17 -35.59
C PRO A 358 -0.11 4.62 -34.15
N VAL A 359 0.11 5.93 -33.98
CA VAL A 359 0.11 6.58 -32.67
C VAL A 359 -1.34 6.73 -32.23
N VAL A 360 -1.69 6.05 -31.14
CA VAL A 360 -3.06 5.98 -30.62
C VAL A 360 -3.31 6.90 -29.43
N ALA A 361 -2.24 7.33 -28.74
CA ALA A 361 -2.31 8.31 -27.68
C ALA A 361 -0.95 8.99 -27.47
N ALA A 362 -0.94 10.17 -26.85
CA ALA A 362 0.28 10.88 -26.48
C ALA A 362 0.04 11.73 -25.23
N TRP A 363 1.10 11.99 -24.47
CA TRP A 363 1.07 12.95 -23.36
C TRP A 363 2.39 13.69 -23.25
N HIS A 364 2.32 14.88 -22.64
CA HIS A 364 3.51 15.65 -22.29
C HIS A 364 3.85 15.42 -20.81
N ARG A 365 5.10 15.11 -20.53
CA ARG A 365 5.63 15.08 -19.16
C ARG A 365 5.58 16.49 -18.61
N ALA A 366 5.01 16.66 -17.41
CA ALA A 366 5.06 17.93 -16.71
C ALA A 366 6.52 18.30 -16.47
N THR A 367 7.00 19.38 -17.10
CA THR A 367 8.26 19.99 -16.69
C THR A 367 8.09 20.45 -15.26
N THR A 368 8.83 19.82 -14.34
CA THR A 368 8.96 20.28 -12.97
C THR A 368 9.49 21.71 -13.05
N TYR A 369 8.62 22.70 -12.85
CA TYR A 369 9.10 24.03 -12.51
C TYR A 369 9.81 23.86 -11.17
N MET A 370 11.14 23.86 -11.19
CA MET A 370 11.91 24.04 -9.97
C MET A 370 11.48 25.38 -9.40
N VAL A 371 10.71 25.33 -8.32
CA VAL A 371 10.48 26.48 -7.45
C VAL A 371 11.87 26.90 -6.97
N GLN A 372 12.36 28.02 -7.51
CA GLN A 372 13.54 28.71 -7.00
C GLN A 372 13.24 29.38 -5.66
#